data_AF-A0A2V6GT62-F1
#
_entry.id   AF-A0A2V6GT62-F1
#
_cell.length_a   1.000
_cell.length_b   1.000
_cell.length_c   1.000
_cell.angle_alpha   90.00
_cell.angle_beta   90.00
_cell.angle_gamma   90.00
#
_symmetry.space_group_name_H-M   'P 1'
#
loop_
_entity.id
_entity.type
_entity.pdbx_description
1 polymer ?
#
loop_
_entity_poly.entity_id
_entity_poly.type
_entity_poly.pdbx_seq_one_letter_code
_entity_poly.pdbx_strand_id
1 'polypeptide(L)'
;MPARSTSSLFLLIVLLLVIDAAAREPQKSLPARSTIENKVVRARDLGVPFEGTPGKFNAITDVAGVEVGYTTLISGDGKLIVGQGPVRTGVTAVLPRGHAAANDPVYAGVFSLNGNGEMTGTAWVEEGGFLEGSIVITNTHSVGVARDAVIAWRNAHGGADAQGFSWSLPVVAETWDGWLNDVNGFHIKPEHVFHALDTALGGAIEEGSVGGGTGMICYEFKGGSGTASRKIDMKDDKEALRSFTVGVFVQANFGRRPQLIIAGVPIGQEIPGEVYKKEAGSCIAVVATDAPLLPHQLKRLARRVSLGLARTGAISGNGSGDLFIAFSTANPGAANPDQVTRSVETVPNDRMDPIFIGVVEATEEAVVNALIDNQSMTGRDNHHVDALPHDRVRKLLRKYHRLR
;
A
#
# COMPACT_ATOMS: atom_id res chain seq x y z
N MET A 1 -45.46 -44.09 -59.68
CA MET A 1 -44.36 -43.10 -59.75
C MET A 1 -44.92 -41.83 -60.40
N PRO A 2 -44.59 -40.59 -60.01
CA PRO A 2 -44.26 -39.96 -58.73
C PRO A 2 -45.26 -38.82 -58.34
N ALA A 3 -45.02 -38.18 -57.18
CA ALA A 3 -45.32 -36.78 -56.78
C ALA A 3 -46.75 -36.19 -56.73
N ARG A 4 -47.12 -35.66 -55.54
CA ARG A 4 -47.77 -34.34 -55.22
C ARG A 4 -47.99 -34.27 -53.69
N SER A 5 -47.36 -33.35 -52.96
CA SER A 5 -47.83 -31.99 -52.60
C SER A 5 -49.10 -31.95 -51.74
N THR A 6 -48.98 -31.52 -50.47
CA THR A 6 -49.83 -30.58 -49.67
C THR A 6 -49.31 -30.62 -48.22
N SER A 7 -48.71 -29.57 -47.65
CA SER A 7 -49.30 -28.31 -47.14
C SER A 7 -50.23 -28.49 -45.93
N SER A 8 -49.73 -28.00 -44.79
CA SER A 8 -50.43 -27.20 -43.76
C SER A 8 -50.86 -27.86 -42.44
N LEU A 9 -50.27 -27.28 -41.39
CA LEU A 9 -50.87 -26.87 -40.11
C LEU A 9 -50.94 -27.92 -38.98
N PHE A 10 -49.96 -27.88 -38.07
CA PHE A 10 -50.28 -27.77 -36.65
C PHE A 10 -49.27 -26.89 -35.90
N LEU A 11 -49.85 -25.89 -35.26
CA LEU A 11 -49.29 -24.84 -34.44
C LEU A 11 -49.03 -25.39 -33.02
N LEU A 12 -47.81 -25.28 -32.49
CA LEU A 12 -47.63 -25.20 -31.03
C LEU A 12 -46.30 -24.50 -30.67
N ILE A 13 -46.43 -23.20 -30.42
CA ILE A 13 -45.79 -22.38 -29.39
C ILE A 13 -44.64 -23.06 -28.61
N VAL A 14 -43.41 -22.60 -28.81
CA VAL A 14 -42.43 -22.45 -27.71
C VAL A 14 -41.80 -21.06 -27.79
N LEU A 15 -41.78 -20.46 -26.61
CA LEU A 15 -41.57 -19.08 -26.25
C LEU A 15 -40.08 -18.69 -26.32
N LEU A 16 -39.81 -17.51 -26.88
CA LEU A 16 -38.75 -16.53 -26.55
C LEU A 16 -37.47 -17.04 -25.84
N LEU A 17 -36.36 -17.04 -26.58
CA LEU A 17 -35.04 -16.65 -26.05
C LEU A 17 -34.37 -15.74 -27.10
N VAL A 18 -34.76 -14.48 -27.09
CA VAL A 18 -33.90 -13.38 -27.56
C VAL A 18 -32.92 -13.15 -26.42
N ILE A 19 -31.69 -13.65 -26.54
CA ILE A 19 -30.58 -13.14 -25.76
C ILE A 19 -29.72 -12.36 -26.75
N ASP A 20 -29.74 -11.04 -26.56
CA ASP A 20 -28.90 -10.05 -27.21
C ASP A 20 -27.45 -10.52 -27.28
N ALA A 21 -27.01 -10.86 -28.49
CA ALA A 21 -25.61 -10.83 -28.86
C ALA A 21 -25.17 -9.36 -29.01
N ALA A 22 -25.18 -8.61 -27.91
CA ALA A 22 -24.41 -7.39 -27.79
C ALA A 22 -22.97 -7.80 -27.46
N ALA A 23 -22.22 -8.11 -28.52
CA ALA A 23 -20.79 -8.31 -28.45
C ALA A 23 -20.15 -7.09 -27.77
N ARG A 24 -19.36 -7.37 -26.73
CA ARG A 24 -18.57 -6.44 -25.93
C ARG A 24 -17.91 -5.38 -26.81
N GLU A 25 -18.22 -4.11 -26.56
CA GLU A 25 -17.40 -3.02 -27.09
C GLU A 25 -15.94 -3.26 -26.65
N PRO A 26 -14.95 -3.10 -27.54
CA PRO A 26 -13.56 -3.09 -27.11
C PRO A 26 -13.39 -1.96 -26.10
N GLN A 27 -12.88 -2.33 -24.92
CA GLN A 27 -12.55 -1.44 -23.83
C GLN A 27 -11.83 -0.22 -24.40
N LYS A 28 -12.49 0.96 -24.32
CA LYS A 28 -11.86 2.23 -24.73
C LYS A 28 -10.52 2.33 -24.00
N SER A 29 -9.45 2.46 -24.76
CA SER A 29 -8.13 2.82 -24.23
C SER A 29 -8.30 3.91 -23.18
N LEU A 30 -7.68 3.70 -22.02
CA LEU A 30 -7.70 4.66 -20.90
C LEU A 30 -7.45 6.08 -21.44
N PRO A 31 -8.20 7.09 -20.99
CA PRO A 31 -7.90 8.47 -21.37
C PRO A 31 -6.44 8.75 -21.04
N ALA A 32 -5.70 9.29 -22.01
CA ALA A 32 -4.32 9.70 -21.80
C ALA A 32 -4.29 10.65 -20.59
N ARG A 33 -3.50 10.27 -19.59
CA ARG A 33 -3.31 11.03 -18.35
C ARG A 33 -2.86 12.44 -18.73
N SER A 34 -3.46 13.47 -18.15
CA SER A 34 -2.96 14.84 -18.24
C SER A 34 -1.55 14.88 -17.68
N THR A 35 -0.54 14.80 -18.54
CA THR A 35 0.87 15.00 -18.21
C THR A 35 1.11 16.48 -17.95
N ILE A 36 0.67 16.96 -16.78
CA ILE A 36 1.50 17.98 -16.13
C ILE A 36 2.72 17.19 -15.69
N GLU A 37 3.81 17.28 -16.45
CA GLU A 37 5.14 16.81 -16.07
C GLU A 37 5.61 17.61 -14.84
N ASN A 38 4.97 17.42 -13.69
CA ASN A 38 5.60 17.74 -12.43
C ASN A 38 6.71 16.72 -12.28
N LYS A 39 7.94 17.19 -12.44
CA LYS A 39 9.13 16.41 -12.11
C LYS A 39 8.92 15.82 -10.72
N VAL A 40 8.85 14.50 -10.63
CA VAL A 40 8.80 13.77 -9.35
C VAL A 40 10.04 14.19 -8.57
N VAL A 41 9.84 14.82 -7.41
CA VAL A 41 10.91 15.26 -6.52
C VAL A 41 10.76 14.46 -5.25
N ARG A 42 11.80 13.69 -4.89
CA ARG A 42 11.85 12.91 -3.66
C ARG A 42 12.73 13.59 -2.63
N ALA A 43 12.71 13.11 -1.40
CA ALA A 43 13.43 13.73 -0.30
C ALA A 43 14.94 13.84 -0.56
N ARG A 44 15.55 12.83 -1.18
CA ARG A 44 16.97 12.86 -1.59
C ARG A 44 17.27 13.91 -2.69
N ASP A 45 16.32 14.21 -3.58
CA ASP A 45 16.47 15.28 -4.60
C ASP A 45 16.44 16.69 -3.98
N LEU A 46 15.88 16.81 -2.78
CA LEU A 46 15.99 18.02 -1.97
C LEU A 46 17.30 18.09 -1.17
N GLY A 47 18.09 17.01 -1.20
CA GLY A 47 19.34 16.86 -0.44
C GLY A 47 19.12 16.49 1.02
N VAL A 48 17.95 15.96 1.40
CA VAL A 48 17.74 15.41 2.74
C VAL A 48 18.74 14.26 2.96
N PRO A 49 19.60 14.31 3.99
CA PRO A 49 20.56 13.25 4.25
C PRO A 49 19.85 12.07 4.92
N PHE A 50 19.93 10.90 4.29
CA PHE A 50 19.48 9.64 4.89
C PHE A 50 20.64 8.65 4.92
N GLU A 51 20.65 7.83 5.97
CA GLU A 51 21.55 6.69 6.13
C GLU A 51 21.19 5.57 5.14
N GLY A 52 22.15 4.66 4.93
CA GLY A 52 22.00 3.48 4.08
C GLY A 52 22.02 3.73 2.57
N THR A 53 22.13 2.64 1.82
CA THR A 53 22.16 2.65 0.35
C THR A 53 20.82 2.16 -0.19
N PRO A 54 20.06 2.99 -0.93
CA PRO A 54 18.82 2.54 -1.55
C PRO A 54 18.99 1.47 -2.62
N GLY A 55 17.90 0.76 -2.90
CA GLY A 55 17.73 0.01 -4.14
C GLY A 55 17.68 0.92 -5.37
N LYS A 56 17.47 0.33 -6.55
CA LYS A 56 17.50 1.06 -7.83
C LYS A 56 16.39 2.11 -7.89
N PHE A 57 15.20 1.76 -7.44
CA PHE A 57 14.02 2.62 -7.47
C PHE A 57 13.82 3.36 -6.15
N ASN A 58 14.55 2.95 -5.10
CA ASN A 58 14.32 3.39 -3.72
C ASN A 58 12.83 3.23 -3.37
N ALA A 59 12.31 2.03 -3.59
CA ALA A 59 10.89 1.69 -3.45
C ALA A 59 10.74 0.23 -2.98
N ILE A 60 9.57 -0.11 -2.44
CA ILE A 60 9.26 -1.46 -1.95
C ILE A 60 9.45 -2.53 -3.05
N THR A 61 9.21 -2.14 -4.30
CA THR A 61 9.38 -2.91 -5.54
C THR A 61 10.84 -3.19 -5.92
N ASP A 62 11.82 -2.64 -5.19
CA ASP A 62 13.22 -3.11 -5.29
C ASP A 62 13.38 -4.54 -4.76
N VAL A 63 12.46 -5.02 -3.91
CA VAL A 63 12.37 -6.44 -3.55
C VAL A 63 11.80 -7.19 -4.74
N ALA A 64 12.62 -8.06 -5.33
CA ALA A 64 12.27 -8.75 -6.57
C ALA A 64 10.93 -9.50 -6.47
N GLY A 65 10.08 -9.29 -7.48
CA GLY A 65 8.75 -9.88 -7.57
C GLY A 65 7.64 -9.10 -6.86
N VAL A 66 7.95 -8.10 -6.03
CA VAL A 66 6.92 -7.25 -5.42
C VAL A 66 6.36 -6.28 -6.46
N GLU A 67 5.04 -6.19 -6.54
CA GLU A 67 4.30 -5.28 -7.41
C GLU A 67 3.35 -4.40 -6.61
N VAL A 68 3.13 -3.16 -7.06
CA VAL A 68 2.21 -2.21 -6.43
C VAL A 68 1.29 -1.61 -7.49
N GLY A 69 0.00 -1.53 -7.18
CA GLY A 69 -1.00 -0.93 -8.05
C GLY A 69 -1.93 0.02 -7.30
N TYR A 70 -2.55 0.94 -8.04
CA TYR A 70 -3.35 2.03 -7.47
C TYR A 70 -4.66 2.23 -8.22
N THR A 71 -5.67 2.63 -7.47
CA THR A 71 -6.84 3.34 -7.99
C THR A 71 -6.99 4.63 -7.20
N THR A 72 -6.96 5.77 -7.89
CA THR A 72 -7.05 7.11 -7.29
C THR A 72 -8.37 7.76 -7.71
N LEU A 73 -9.18 8.19 -6.73
CA LEU A 73 -10.48 8.83 -6.96
C LEU A 73 -10.45 10.27 -6.47
N ILE A 74 -10.56 11.21 -7.41
CA ILE A 74 -10.66 12.65 -7.15
C ILE A 74 -11.81 13.19 -8.01
N SER A 75 -12.89 13.61 -7.38
CA SER A 75 -14.04 14.22 -8.07
C SER A 75 -14.86 15.12 -7.16
N GLY A 76 -15.54 16.12 -7.76
CA GLY A 76 -16.33 17.10 -7.03
C GLY A 76 -15.51 18.07 -6.18
N ASP A 77 -16.14 19.19 -5.81
CA ASP A 77 -15.55 20.28 -5.02
C ASP A 77 -16.63 20.94 -4.15
N GLY A 78 -16.21 21.74 -3.17
CA GLY A 78 -17.13 22.53 -2.35
C GLY A 78 -17.71 21.75 -1.16
N LYS A 79 -18.96 22.08 -0.83
CA LYS A 79 -19.66 21.57 0.37
C LYS A 79 -19.85 20.06 0.31
N LEU A 80 -19.64 19.38 1.44
CA LEU A 80 -19.94 17.96 1.57
C LEU A 80 -21.43 17.68 1.31
N ILE A 81 -21.70 16.75 0.39
CA ILE A 81 -22.99 16.07 0.27
C ILE A 81 -22.70 14.57 0.36
N VAL A 82 -23.09 13.96 1.48
CA VAL A 82 -22.84 12.54 1.75
C VAL A 82 -23.42 11.67 0.64
N GLY A 83 -22.60 10.78 0.10
CA GLY A 83 -22.93 9.91 -1.03
C GLY A 83 -22.68 10.53 -2.39
N GLN A 84 -22.26 11.79 -2.46
CA GLN A 84 -21.94 12.49 -3.73
C GLN A 84 -20.49 13.00 -3.76
N GLY A 85 -19.94 13.42 -2.62
CA GLY A 85 -18.58 13.96 -2.53
C GLY A 85 -18.54 15.34 -1.86
N PRO A 86 -17.41 16.07 -1.99
CA PRO A 86 -16.21 15.75 -2.77
C PRO A 86 -15.53 14.42 -2.40
N VAL A 87 -15.00 13.72 -3.40
CA VAL A 87 -14.30 12.44 -3.26
C VAL A 87 -12.80 12.66 -3.35
N ARG A 88 -12.05 12.19 -2.36
CA ARG A 88 -10.58 12.23 -2.29
C ARG A 88 -10.07 10.95 -1.64
N THR A 89 -10.18 9.83 -2.33
CA THR A 89 -9.88 8.49 -1.76
C THR A 89 -9.33 7.55 -2.81
N GLY A 90 -9.07 6.30 -2.45
CA GLY A 90 -8.61 5.30 -3.40
C GLY A 90 -8.26 3.97 -2.77
N VAL A 91 -7.58 3.15 -3.57
CA VAL A 91 -7.12 1.81 -3.19
C VAL A 91 -5.66 1.66 -3.61
N THR A 92 -4.84 1.12 -2.72
CA THR A 92 -3.49 0.63 -3.02
C THR A 92 -3.49 -0.88 -2.88
N ALA A 93 -2.88 -1.60 -3.83
CA ALA A 93 -2.63 -3.03 -3.73
C ALA A 93 -1.13 -3.30 -3.74
N VAL A 94 -0.66 -4.19 -2.85
CA VAL A 94 0.71 -4.70 -2.82
C VAL A 94 0.65 -6.22 -3.00
N LEU A 95 1.27 -6.72 -4.07
CA LEU A 95 1.35 -8.15 -4.38
C LEU A 95 2.75 -8.66 -4.00
N PRO A 96 2.89 -9.50 -2.96
CA PRO A 96 4.20 -9.94 -2.46
C PRO A 96 5.09 -10.64 -3.49
N ARG A 97 4.49 -11.36 -4.45
CA ARG A 97 5.19 -12.08 -5.54
C ARG A 97 4.67 -11.71 -6.93
N GLY A 98 3.90 -10.62 -7.02
CA GLY A 98 3.27 -10.19 -8.25
C GLY A 98 2.20 -11.14 -8.78
N HIS A 99 1.64 -10.86 -9.95
CA HIS A 99 0.57 -11.69 -10.54
C HIS A 99 1.02 -13.12 -10.83
N ALA A 100 2.26 -13.30 -11.29
CA ALA A 100 2.77 -14.60 -11.74
C ALA A 100 2.80 -15.67 -10.64
N ALA A 101 2.88 -15.25 -9.37
CA ALA A 101 2.95 -16.15 -8.21
C ALA A 101 2.00 -15.71 -7.08
N ALA A 102 0.85 -15.13 -7.44
CA ALA A 102 -0.14 -14.62 -6.48
C ALA A 102 -0.72 -15.70 -5.54
N ASN A 103 -0.66 -16.97 -5.95
CA ASN A 103 -1.13 -18.12 -5.17
C ASN A 103 -0.02 -18.81 -4.36
N ASP A 104 1.23 -18.31 -4.37
CA ASP A 104 2.32 -18.81 -3.54
C ASP A 104 2.49 -17.93 -2.30
N PRO A 105 2.01 -18.35 -1.11
CA PRO A 105 2.07 -17.53 0.09
C PRO A 105 3.50 -17.17 0.48
N VAL A 106 3.64 -16.03 1.15
CA VAL A 106 4.90 -15.59 1.76
C VAL A 106 4.83 -15.73 3.27
N TYR A 107 5.95 -16.03 3.92
CA TYR A 107 6.01 -15.86 5.37
C TYR A 107 5.77 -14.39 5.71
N ALA A 108 5.04 -14.14 6.79
CA ALA A 108 4.69 -12.80 7.23
C ALA A 108 4.62 -12.69 8.77
N GLY A 109 4.61 -11.46 9.26
CA GLY A 109 4.36 -11.14 10.66
C GLY A 109 3.84 -9.72 10.81
N VAL A 110 2.97 -9.51 11.79
CA VAL A 110 2.27 -8.23 12.03
C VAL A 110 2.62 -7.64 13.38
N PHE A 111 2.50 -6.31 13.49
CA PHE A 111 2.66 -5.59 14.75
C PHE A 111 1.70 -4.40 14.82
N SER A 112 0.88 -4.37 15.88
CA SER A 112 0.06 -3.21 16.24
C SER A 112 0.83 -2.37 17.26
N LEU A 113 1.29 -1.19 16.86
CA LEU A 113 1.87 -0.21 17.79
C LEU A 113 0.76 0.50 18.57
N ASN A 114 -0.28 0.95 17.87
CA ASN A 114 -1.53 1.42 18.48
C ASN A 114 -2.72 0.93 17.63
N GLY A 115 -3.68 0.30 18.30
CA GLY A 115 -4.72 -0.51 17.67
C GLY A 115 -5.99 0.27 17.27
N ASN A 116 -5.95 1.60 17.19
CA ASN A 116 -7.11 2.39 16.80
C ASN A 116 -7.27 2.45 15.26
N GLY A 117 -7.34 1.28 14.64
CA GLY A 117 -7.49 1.11 13.19
C GLY A 117 -7.78 -0.34 12.85
N GLU A 118 -7.98 -0.63 11.57
CA GLU A 118 -8.34 -1.97 11.08
C GLU A 118 -7.28 -2.57 10.15
N MET A 119 -6.99 -3.85 10.34
CA MET A 119 -6.18 -4.67 9.44
C MET A 119 -6.70 -6.11 9.48
N THR A 120 -7.47 -6.50 8.47
CA THR A 120 -8.08 -7.84 8.39
C THR A 120 -7.01 -8.91 8.13
N GLY A 121 -7.37 -10.18 8.31
CA GLY A 121 -6.49 -11.32 7.99
C GLY A 121 -5.33 -11.55 8.98
N THR A 122 -5.07 -10.59 9.89
CA THR A 122 -3.99 -10.66 10.89
C THR A 122 -4.05 -11.89 11.78
N ALA A 123 -5.24 -12.38 12.12
CA ALA A 123 -5.40 -13.61 12.91
C ALA A 123 -4.75 -14.83 12.24
N TRP A 124 -4.89 -14.97 10.91
CA TRP A 124 -4.27 -16.07 10.18
C TRP A 124 -2.77 -15.86 9.97
N VAL A 125 -2.33 -14.60 9.79
CA VAL A 125 -0.91 -14.28 9.75
C VAL A 125 -0.22 -14.61 11.07
N GLU A 126 -0.86 -14.36 12.21
CA GLU A 126 -0.31 -14.68 13.53
C GLU A 126 -0.32 -16.19 13.83
N GLU A 127 -1.37 -16.90 13.43
CA GLU A 127 -1.53 -18.34 13.67
C GLU A 127 -0.67 -19.18 12.72
N GLY A 128 -0.83 -18.96 11.41
CA GLY A 128 -0.18 -19.75 10.36
C GLY A 128 1.18 -19.20 9.94
N GLY A 129 1.47 -17.93 10.21
CA GLY A 129 2.73 -17.29 9.80
C GLY A 129 2.79 -16.92 8.32
N PHE A 130 1.68 -17.00 7.59
CA PHE A 130 1.62 -16.74 6.15
C PHE A 130 0.74 -15.54 5.82
N LEU A 131 1.17 -14.77 4.81
CA LEU A 131 0.34 -13.86 4.06
C LEU A 131 -0.05 -14.56 2.75
N GLU A 132 -1.35 -14.77 2.58
CA GLU A 132 -1.93 -15.36 1.37
C GLU A 132 -2.53 -14.28 0.47
N GLY A 133 -1.97 -14.13 -0.73
CA GLY A 133 -2.43 -13.15 -1.70
C GLY A 133 -1.91 -11.73 -1.44
N SER A 134 -2.72 -10.74 -1.80
CA SER A 134 -2.36 -9.33 -1.77
C SER A 134 -2.66 -8.65 -0.43
N ILE A 135 -1.96 -7.55 -0.19
CA ILE A 135 -2.31 -6.56 0.83
C ILE A 135 -3.05 -5.43 0.11
N VAL A 136 -4.23 -5.05 0.60
CA VAL A 136 -4.97 -3.89 0.08
C VAL A 136 -5.09 -2.82 1.16
N ILE A 137 -4.86 -1.56 0.79
CA ILE A 137 -4.91 -0.42 1.69
C ILE A 137 -5.87 0.62 1.12
N THR A 138 -6.84 1.08 1.94
CA THR A 138 -7.87 2.04 1.53
C THR A 138 -8.29 2.95 2.69
N ASN A 139 -9.48 3.56 2.64
CA ASN A 139 -10.06 4.33 3.74
C ASN A 139 -10.83 3.45 4.74
N THR A 140 -11.01 3.96 5.96
CA THR A 140 -11.61 3.25 7.10
C THR A 140 -12.96 2.60 6.79
N HIS A 141 -13.88 3.32 6.14
CA HIS A 141 -15.22 2.80 5.86
C HIS A 141 -15.29 1.89 4.64
N SER A 142 -14.16 1.69 3.95
CA SER A 142 -14.06 0.86 2.75
C SER A 142 -13.35 -0.48 2.98
N VAL A 143 -12.91 -0.79 4.20
CA VAL A 143 -12.27 -2.08 4.53
C VAL A 143 -13.18 -3.26 4.17
N GLY A 144 -14.46 -3.20 4.52
CA GLY A 144 -15.41 -4.29 4.24
C GLY A 144 -15.54 -4.58 2.75
N VAL A 145 -15.84 -3.57 1.94
CA VAL A 145 -15.97 -3.74 0.47
C VAL A 145 -14.65 -4.16 -0.17
N ALA A 146 -13.52 -3.66 0.30
CA ALA A 146 -12.22 -4.05 -0.21
C ALA A 146 -11.88 -5.51 0.13
N ARG A 147 -12.17 -5.95 1.35
CA ARG A 147 -11.99 -7.35 1.79
C ARG A 147 -12.80 -8.29 0.90
N ASP A 148 -14.07 -7.99 0.68
CA ASP A 148 -14.94 -8.84 -0.14
C ASP A 148 -14.52 -8.84 -1.61
N ALA A 149 -14.08 -7.68 -2.13
CA ALA A 149 -13.57 -7.57 -3.50
C ALA A 149 -12.27 -8.37 -3.68
N VAL A 150 -11.32 -8.35 -2.75
CA VAL A 150 -10.10 -9.19 -2.87
C VAL A 150 -10.45 -10.67 -2.99
N ILE A 151 -11.46 -11.15 -2.25
CA ILE A 151 -11.92 -12.54 -2.34
C ILE A 151 -12.55 -12.81 -3.71
N ALA A 152 -13.42 -11.93 -4.19
CA ALA A 152 -14.03 -12.06 -5.50
C ALA A 152 -12.98 -12.08 -6.62
N TRP A 153 -11.98 -11.21 -6.54
CA TRP A 153 -10.85 -11.16 -7.47
C TRP A 153 -10.02 -12.44 -7.45
N ARG A 154 -9.66 -12.94 -6.25
CA ARG A 154 -8.90 -14.19 -6.08
C ARG A 154 -9.65 -15.37 -6.67
N ASN A 155 -10.95 -15.48 -6.41
CA ASN A 155 -11.78 -16.56 -6.96
C ASN A 155 -11.84 -16.53 -8.51
N ALA A 156 -11.80 -15.34 -9.12
CA ALA A 156 -11.77 -15.18 -10.56
C ALA A 156 -10.41 -15.53 -11.21
N HIS A 157 -9.29 -15.40 -10.48
CA HIS A 157 -7.94 -15.55 -11.03
C HIS A 157 -7.18 -16.81 -10.55
N GLY A 158 -7.47 -17.32 -9.36
CA GLY A 158 -6.72 -18.42 -8.73
C GLY A 158 -7.51 -19.71 -8.52
N GLY A 159 -8.84 -19.67 -8.59
CA GLY A 159 -9.70 -20.83 -8.33
C GLY A 159 -9.65 -21.32 -6.88
N ALA A 160 -10.24 -22.49 -6.63
CA ALA A 160 -10.19 -23.15 -5.34
C ALA A 160 -8.80 -23.72 -5.05
N ASP A 161 -8.49 -23.97 -3.77
CA ASP A 161 -7.29 -24.70 -3.37
C ASP A 161 -7.28 -26.15 -3.91
N ALA A 162 -6.19 -26.88 -3.65
CA ALA A 162 -6.03 -28.25 -4.12
C ALA A 162 -7.09 -29.23 -3.56
N GLN A 163 -7.81 -28.84 -2.52
CA GLN A 163 -8.90 -29.60 -1.91
C GLN A 163 -10.29 -29.16 -2.42
N GLY A 164 -10.34 -28.17 -3.32
CA GLY A 164 -11.57 -27.67 -3.91
C GLY A 164 -12.30 -26.62 -3.05
N PHE A 165 -11.66 -26.10 -1.99
CA PHE A 165 -12.24 -25.03 -1.17
C PHE A 165 -11.79 -23.65 -1.66
N SER A 166 -12.73 -22.71 -1.72
CA SER A 166 -12.46 -21.29 -2.01
C SER A 166 -12.51 -20.50 -0.71
N TRP A 167 -11.50 -20.71 0.15
CA TRP A 167 -11.32 -19.96 1.39
C TRP A 167 -10.26 -18.86 1.22
N SER A 168 -10.49 -17.68 1.81
CA SER A 168 -9.55 -16.56 1.72
C SER A 168 -9.72 -15.59 2.89
N LEU A 169 -8.61 -15.26 3.56
CA LEU A 169 -8.54 -14.30 4.67
C LEU A 169 -7.59 -13.15 4.28
N PRO A 170 -8.01 -12.28 3.35
CA PRO A 170 -7.12 -11.27 2.80
C PRO A 170 -6.73 -10.23 3.85
N VAL A 171 -5.56 -9.63 3.66
CA VAL A 171 -5.10 -8.51 4.47
C VAL A 171 -5.58 -7.21 3.83
N VAL A 172 -6.56 -6.57 4.46
CA VAL A 172 -7.05 -5.26 4.07
C VAL A 172 -6.89 -4.31 5.25
N ALA A 173 -6.20 -3.20 5.03
CA ALA A 173 -5.86 -2.22 6.04
C ALA A 173 -6.34 -0.82 5.64
N GLU A 174 -6.31 0.12 6.58
CA GLU A 174 -6.85 1.45 6.34
C GLU A 174 -6.15 2.58 7.09
N THR A 175 -6.36 3.79 6.58
CA THR A 175 -6.27 5.03 7.35
C THR A 175 -7.48 5.92 7.06
N TRP A 176 -7.79 6.89 7.91
CA TRP A 176 -8.99 7.72 7.77
C TRP A 176 -8.77 9.01 6.95
N ASP A 177 -9.43 9.15 5.79
CA ASP A 177 -9.35 10.33 4.90
C ASP A 177 -10.51 11.34 5.05
N GLY A 178 -11.38 11.16 6.04
CA GLY A 178 -12.63 11.93 6.14
C GLY A 178 -12.48 13.43 6.41
N TRP A 179 -11.27 13.97 6.52
CA TRP A 179 -11.04 15.43 6.50
C TRP A 179 -11.20 16.00 5.09
N LEU A 180 -10.65 15.33 4.07
CA LEU A 180 -10.70 15.75 2.67
C LEU A 180 -11.76 15.00 1.87
N ASN A 181 -12.14 13.79 2.30
CA ASN A 181 -13.03 12.90 1.59
C ASN A 181 -14.44 12.84 2.20
N ASP A 182 -15.44 12.58 1.37
CA ASP A 182 -16.75 12.07 1.79
C ASP A 182 -16.66 10.58 2.18
N VAL A 183 -16.04 10.31 3.34
CA VAL A 183 -15.80 8.93 3.81
C VAL A 183 -17.10 8.15 4.04
N ASN A 184 -18.19 8.84 4.38
CA ASN A 184 -19.52 8.23 4.59
C ASN A 184 -20.32 8.02 3.30
N GLY A 185 -19.79 8.45 2.16
CA GLY A 185 -20.40 8.20 0.85
C GLY A 185 -20.07 6.83 0.25
N PHE A 186 -19.16 6.07 0.88
CA PHE A 186 -18.76 4.72 0.45
C PHE A 186 -18.39 4.65 -1.05
N HIS A 187 -17.50 5.55 -1.48
CA HIS A 187 -17.14 5.74 -2.89
C HIS A 187 -16.27 4.63 -3.47
N ILE A 188 -15.60 3.84 -2.63
CA ILE A 188 -14.88 2.65 -3.09
C ILE A 188 -15.87 1.57 -3.49
N LYS A 189 -15.65 0.98 -4.67
CA LYS A 189 -16.44 -0.10 -5.26
C LYS A 189 -15.50 -1.26 -5.62
N PRO A 190 -16.01 -2.50 -5.79
CA PRO A 190 -15.18 -3.65 -6.12
C PRO A 190 -14.27 -3.43 -7.34
N GLU A 191 -14.75 -2.71 -8.36
CA GLU A 191 -14.01 -2.43 -9.59
C GLU A 191 -12.75 -1.59 -9.33
N HIS A 192 -12.77 -0.74 -8.30
CA HIS A 192 -11.60 0.04 -7.90
C HIS A 192 -10.52 -0.86 -7.28
N VAL A 193 -10.94 -1.90 -6.56
CA VAL A 193 -10.03 -2.89 -5.97
C VAL A 193 -9.46 -3.80 -7.04
N PHE A 194 -10.31 -4.27 -7.97
CA PHE A 194 -9.87 -5.06 -9.13
C PHE A 194 -8.86 -4.29 -9.96
N HIS A 195 -9.15 -3.03 -10.30
CA HIS A 195 -8.22 -2.19 -11.05
C HIS A 195 -6.86 -2.06 -10.34
N ALA A 196 -6.83 -1.79 -9.03
CA ALA A 196 -5.58 -1.68 -8.27
C ALA A 196 -4.80 -3.01 -8.26
N LEU A 197 -5.49 -4.15 -8.17
CA LEU A 197 -4.88 -5.47 -8.24
C LEU A 197 -4.36 -5.78 -9.64
N ASP A 198 -5.15 -5.59 -10.68
CA ASP A 198 -4.83 -5.93 -12.08
C ASP A 198 -3.71 -5.07 -12.66
N THR A 199 -3.63 -3.81 -12.24
CA THR A 199 -2.63 -2.85 -12.76
C THR A 199 -1.36 -2.79 -11.92
N ALA A 200 -1.22 -3.64 -10.90
CA ALA A 200 0.00 -3.67 -10.09
C ALA A 200 1.23 -3.99 -10.94
N LEU A 201 2.33 -3.27 -10.71
CA LEU A 201 3.59 -3.50 -11.42
C LEU A 201 4.80 -3.28 -10.50
N GLY A 202 5.92 -3.87 -10.90
CA GLY A 202 7.23 -3.57 -10.31
C GLY A 202 7.84 -2.27 -10.85
N GLY A 203 9.07 -1.98 -10.47
CA GLY A 203 9.78 -0.77 -10.93
C GLY A 203 9.49 0.47 -10.09
N ALA A 204 9.70 1.66 -10.64
CA ALA A 204 9.38 2.90 -9.94
C ALA A 204 7.85 3.06 -9.78
N ILE A 205 7.41 3.51 -8.61
CA ILE A 205 5.99 3.68 -8.28
C ILE A 205 5.71 5.14 -7.90
N GLU A 206 4.46 5.57 -8.12
CA GLU A 206 3.99 6.91 -7.78
C GLU A 206 3.82 7.06 -6.25
N GLU A 207 4.18 8.21 -5.70
CA GLU A 207 4.04 8.53 -4.27
C GLU A 207 3.08 9.74 -4.09
N GLY A 208 2.84 10.13 -2.85
CA GLY A 208 1.95 11.23 -2.49
C GLY A 208 0.48 10.88 -2.51
N SER A 209 -0.32 11.75 -3.13
CA SER A 209 -1.79 11.68 -3.12
C SER A 209 -2.36 10.67 -4.12
N VAL A 210 -1.98 9.40 -3.99
CA VAL A 210 -2.42 8.30 -4.86
C VAL A 210 -2.85 7.06 -4.08
N GLY A 211 -3.73 6.27 -4.71
CA GLY A 211 -4.25 5.03 -4.12
C GLY A 211 -5.01 5.31 -2.82
N GLY A 212 -4.83 4.44 -1.83
CA GLY A 212 -5.36 4.68 -0.49
C GLY A 212 -4.83 5.97 0.15
N GLY A 213 -3.67 6.48 -0.27
CA GLY A 213 -3.07 7.72 0.22
C GLY A 213 -3.73 9.03 -0.26
N THR A 214 -4.71 8.95 -1.18
CA THR A 214 -5.26 10.12 -1.90
C THR A 214 -5.71 11.25 -0.98
N GLY A 215 -6.54 10.98 0.03
CA GLY A 215 -7.08 12.00 0.94
C GLY A 215 -6.32 12.16 2.26
N MET A 216 -5.13 11.56 2.38
CA MET A 216 -4.43 11.46 3.67
C MET A 216 -3.62 12.71 4.02
N ILE A 217 -3.42 12.94 5.32
CA ILE A 217 -2.78 14.13 5.89
C ILE A 217 -1.74 13.67 6.91
N CYS A 218 -0.49 14.10 6.75
CA CYS A 218 0.61 13.72 7.63
C CYS A 218 1.32 14.96 8.17
N TYR A 219 1.49 15.04 9.48
CA TYR A 219 1.99 16.20 10.20
C TYR A 219 1.28 17.51 9.79
N GLU A 220 -0.01 17.41 9.44
CA GLU A 220 -0.87 18.49 8.96
C GLU A 220 -0.42 19.13 7.62
N PHE A 221 0.51 18.50 6.91
CA PHE A 221 0.74 18.72 5.48
C PHE A 221 0.01 17.60 4.72
N LYS A 222 -0.05 17.74 3.40
CA LYS A 222 -0.56 16.64 2.58
C LYS A 222 0.33 15.41 2.80
N GLY A 223 -0.32 14.31 3.21
CA GLY A 223 0.28 12.98 3.35
C GLY A 223 -0.17 12.07 2.22
N GLY A 224 -0.01 10.77 2.40
CA GLY A 224 -0.40 9.78 1.40
C GLY A 224 0.55 8.60 1.32
N SER A 225 0.73 8.09 0.11
CA SER A 225 1.58 6.95 -0.19
C SER A 225 3.05 7.37 -0.22
N GLY A 226 3.93 6.63 0.44
CA GLY A 226 5.37 6.83 0.36
C GLY A 226 6.12 5.52 0.40
N THR A 227 7.32 5.49 -0.17
CA THR A 227 8.13 4.29 -0.22
C THR A 227 9.62 4.60 -0.12
N ALA A 228 10.40 3.62 0.30
CA ALA A 228 11.85 3.64 0.25
C ALA A 228 12.39 2.20 0.30
N SER A 229 13.67 2.02 0.01
CA SER A 229 14.33 0.72 0.17
C SER A 229 15.77 0.87 0.66
N ARG A 230 16.35 -0.24 1.13
CA ARG A 230 17.74 -0.37 1.53
C ARG A 230 18.32 -1.68 1.03
N LYS A 231 19.53 -1.62 0.47
CA LYS A 231 20.39 -2.77 0.23
C LYS A 231 21.14 -3.12 1.50
N ILE A 232 21.12 -4.39 1.86
CA ILE A 232 21.69 -4.92 3.10
C ILE A 232 22.79 -5.92 2.72
N ASP A 233 24.03 -5.49 2.87
CA ASP A 233 25.21 -6.31 2.61
C ASP A 233 25.65 -7.01 3.91
N MET A 234 25.63 -8.34 3.92
CA MET A 234 25.97 -9.15 5.07
C MET A 234 27.12 -10.09 4.71
N LYS A 235 28.22 -10.01 5.46
CA LYS A 235 29.38 -10.90 5.28
C LYS A 235 29.40 -11.99 6.33
N ASP A 236 29.56 -13.24 5.95
CA ASP A 236 29.78 -14.32 6.92
C ASP A 236 31.19 -14.29 7.54
N ASP A 237 31.49 -15.22 8.44
CA ASP A 237 32.78 -15.28 9.15
C ASP A 237 33.96 -15.61 8.21
N LYS A 238 33.67 -16.03 6.96
CA LYS A 238 34.65 -16.25 5.90
C LYS A 238 34.70 -15.08 4.90
N GLU A 239 34.11 -13.93 5.27
CA GLU A 239 33.99 -12.73 4.46
C GLU A 239 33.17 -12.90 3.17
N ALA A 240 32.39 -13.98 3.03
CA ALA A 240 31.51 -14.17 1.88
C ALA A 240 30.31 -13.23 1.99
N LEU A 241 30.13 -12.38 0.98
CA LEU A 241 29.06 -11.38 0.93
C LEU A 241 27.76 -12.00 0.40
N ARG A 242 26.67 -11.82 1.16
CA ARG A 242 25.29 -12.02 0.70
C ARG A 242 24.55 -10.68 0.83
N SER A 243 23.93 -10.25 -0.26
CA SER A 243 23.17 -9.00 -0.32
C SER A 243 21.68 -9.30 -0.32
N PHE A 244 20.93 -8.50 0.44
CA PHE A 244 19.47 -8.52 0.49
C PHE A 244 18.92 -7.13 0.24
N THR A 245 17.62 -7.05 0.04
CA THR A 245 16.86 -5.80 -0.06
C THR A 245 15.78 -5.78 1.01
N VAL A 246 15.62 -4.63 1.65
CA VAL A 246 14.45 -4.28 2.47
C VAL A 246 13.73 -3.15 1.76
N GLY A 247 12.45 -3.34 1.48
CA GLY A 247 11.55 -2.35 0.92
C GLY A 247 10.48 -1.96 1.92
N VAL A 248 10.11 -0.69 1.98
CA VAL A 248 9.03 -0.20 2.84
C VAL A 248 8.06 0.64 2.03
N PHE A 249 6.76 0.39 2.21
CA PHE A 249 5.67 1.24 1.75
C PHE A 249 4.89 1.74 2.97
N VAL A 250 4.49 3.01 2.98
CA VAL A 250 3.66 3.62 4.02
C VAL A 250 2.45 4.32 3.41
N GLN A 251 1.30 4.21 4.06
CA GLN A 251 0.18 5.13 3.91
C GLN A 251 0.18 6.07 5.13
N ALA A 252 0.75 7.25 4.96
CA ALA A 252 1.01 8.21 6.03
C ALA A 252 -0.18 9.16 6.22
N ASN A 253 -0.87 9.02 7.37
CA ASN A 253 -2.01 9.84 7.76
C ASN A 253 -1.93 10.26 9.24
N PHE A 254 -0.76 10.61 9.76
CA PHE A 254 -0.54 10.80 11.19
C PHE A 254 0.31 12.02 11.53
N GLY A 255 0.31 12.37 12.81
CA GLY A 255 1.19 13.37 13.40
C GLY A 255 0.63 14.79 13.37
N ARG A 256 1.06 15.58 14.35
CA ARG A 256 0.76 17.01 14.49
C ARG A 256 1.88 17.86 13.91
N ARG A 257 1.55 19.05 13.40
CA ARG A 257 2.53 19.95 12.78
C ARG A 257 3.82 20.10 13.61
N PRO A 258 3.80 20.45 14.91
CA PRO A 258 5.03 20.71 15.67
C PRO A 258 5.93 19.49 15.90
N GLN A 259 5.40 18.28 15.64
CA GLN A 259 6.14 17.03 15.81
C GLN A 259 7.05 16.73 14.64
N LEU A 260 6.80 17.29 13.45
CA LEU A 260 7.54 16.92 12.25
C LEU A 260 9.04 17.21 12.39
N ILE A 261 9.82 16.14 12.31
CA ILE A 261 11.27 16.14 12.26
C ILE A 261 11.72 15.56 10.91
N ILE A 262 12.70 16.20 10.26
CA ILE A 262 13.37 15.66 9.07
C ILE A 262 14.88 15.78 9.28
N ALA A 263 15.61 14.66 9.23
CA ALA A 263 17.05 14.60 9.47
C ALA A 263 17.49 15.29 10.80
N GLY A 264 16.66 15.13 11.84
CA GLY A 264 16.85 15.77 13.15
C GLY A 264 16.52 17.27 13.21
N VAL A 265 16.05 17.87 12.12
CA VAL A 265 15.63 19.29 12.09
C VAL A 265 14.16 19.40 12.49
N PRO A 266 13.77 20.32 13.40
CA PRO A 266 12.39 20.49 13.85
C PRO A 266 11.55 21.29 12.82
N ILE A 267 11.38 20.72 11.62
CA ILE A 267 10.68 21.34 10.49
C ILE A 267 9.29 21.83 10.89
N GLY A 268 8.56 21.03 11.67
CA GLY A 268 7.22 21.34 12.14
C GLY A 268 7.11 22.62 12.98
N GLN A 269 8.12 22.90 13.80
CA GLN A 269 8.16 24.11 14.62
C GLN A 269 8.54 25.35 13.81
N GLU A 270 9.35 25.16 12.77
CA GLU A 270 9.84 26.23 11.89
C GLU A 270 8.87 26.57 10.74
N ILE A 271 7.89 25.70 10.47
CA ILE A 271 6.82 25.89 9.51
C ILE A 271 5.48 25.66 10.22
N PRO A 272 5.02 26.61 11.06
CA PRO A 272 3.81 26.44 11.85
C PRO A 272 2.57 26.36 10.97
N GLY A 273 1.54 25.68 11.47
CA GLY A 273 0.24 25.49 10.86
C GLY A 273 -0.65 24.68 11.80
N GLU A 274 -1.96 24.74 11.58
CA GLU A 274 -2.93 23.97 12.35
C GLU A 274 -4.06 23.47 11.42
N VAL A 275 -4.17 22.14 11.26
CA VAL A 275 -5.31 21.47 10.59
C VAL A 275 -6.20 20.78 11.63
N TYR A 276 -5.60 20.01 12.53
CA TYR A 276 -6.31 19.25 13.56
C TYR A 276 -6.08 19.84 14.94
N LYS A 277 -7.05 19.72 15.86
CA LYS A 277 -6.89 20.16 17.26
C LYS A 277 -6.27 19.10 18.17
N LYS A 278 -6.33 17.83 17.79
CA LYS A 278 -5.80 16.68 18.54
C LYS A 278 -5.21 15.66 17.57
N GLU A 279 -4.30 14.83 18.06
CA GLU A 279 -3.74 13.75 17.25
C GLU A 279 -4.74 12.59 17.15
N ALA A 280 -5.12 12.26 15.92
CA ALA A 280 -6.09 11.20 15.61
C ALA A 280 -5.82 10.59 14.22
N GLY A 281 -4.54 10.49 13.86
CA GLY A 281 -4.12 9.98 12.56
C GLY A 281 -4.21 8.47 12.39
N SER A 282 -3.44 7.91 11.47
CA SER A 282 -3.13 6.48 11.34
C SER A 282 -1.90 6.30 10.43
N CYS A 283 -1.22 5.17 10.55
CA CYS A 283 -0.15 4.74 9.65
C CYS A 283 -0.26 3.25 9.36
N ILE A 284 -0.42 2.89 8.09
CA ILE A 284 -0.20 1.53 7.63
C ILE A 284 1.19 1.46 7.01
N ALA A 285 1.99 0.49 7.45
CA ALA A 285 3.29 0.21 6.86
C ALA A 285 3.40 -1.26 6.41
N VAL A 286 3.96 -1.44 5.22
CA VAL A 286 4.28 -2.75 4.65
C VAL A 286 5.78 -2.84 4.46
N VAL A 287 6.40 -3.87 5.03
CA VAL A 287 7.82 -4.17 4.88
C VAL A 287 7.97 -5.42 4.02
N ALA A 288 8.72 -5.33 2.94
CA ALA A 288 9.09 -6.46 2.10
C ALA A 288 10.59 -6.73 2.23
N THR A 289 11.01 -7.99 2.14
CA THR A 289 12.42 -8.34 2.01
C THR A 289 12.62 -9.64 1.23
N ASP A 290 13.76 -9.77 0.55
CA ASP A 290 14.22 -11.02 -0.05
C ASP A 290 15.16 -11.82 0.90
N ALA A 291 15.38 -11.32 2.13
CA ALA A 291 16.10 -12.07 3.16
C ALA A 291 15.26 -13.26 3.65
N PRO A 292 15.84 -14.48 3.75
CA PRO A 292 15.12 -15.66 4.23
C PRO A 292 14.83 -15.53 5.72
N LEU A 293 13.57 -15.27 6.05
CA LEU A 293 13.11 -15.02 7.41
C LEU A 293 11.86 -15.84 7.74
N LEU A 294 11.79 -16.30 8.98
CA LEU A 294 10.64 -17.01 9.54
C LEU A 294 9.59 -16.01 10.09
N PRO A 295 8.33 -16.44 10.30
CA PRO A 295 7.25 -15.55 10.73
C PRO A 295 7.55 -14.74 12.00
N HIS A 296 8.13 -15.38 13.02
CA HIS A 296 8.51 -14.70 14.26
C HIS A 296 9.62 -13.65 14.06
N GLN A 297 10.48 -13.81 13.05
CA GLN A 297 11.52 -12.84 12.67
C GLN A 297 10.90 -11.66 11.92
N LEU A 298 9.92 -11.91 11.04
CA LEU A 298 9.17 -10.88 10.33
C LEU A 298 8.34 -10.01 11.29
N LYS A 299 7.76 -10.61 12.32
CA LYS A 299 7.14 -9.85 13.43
C LYS A 299 8.13 -8.90 14.12
N ARG A 300 9.42 -9.27 14.20
CA ARG A 300 10.48 -8.38 14.72
C ARG A 300 10.78 -7.25 13.74
N LEU A 301 10.74 -7.48 12.42
CA LEU A 301 10.86 -6.43 11.39
C LEU A 301 9.70 -5.44 11.48
N ALA A 302 8.45 -5.93 11.54
CA ALA A 302 7.27 -5.07 11.67
C ALA A 302 7.37 -4.11 12.87
N ARG A 303 7.92 -4.58 14.01
CA ARG A 303 8.20 -3.72 15.17
C ARG A 303 9.18 -2.58 14.89
N ARG A 304 10.14 -2.75 13.97
CA ARG A 304 11.16 -1.73 13.67
C ARG A 304 10.60 -0.51 12.93
N VAL A 305 9.46 -0.65 12.27
CA VAL A 305 8.72 0.49 11.68
C VAL A 305 8.50 1.58 12.74
N SER A 306 8.16 1.21 13.97
CA SER A 306 7.95 2.19 15.07
C SER A 306 9.15 3.10 15.32
N LEU A 307 10.37 2.58 15.16
CA LEU A 307 11.59 3.36 15.35
C LEU A 307 11.81 4.35 14.20
N GLY A 308 11.47 3.96 12.96
CA GLY A 308 11.51 4.85 11.80
C GLY A 308 10.48 5.98 11.90
N LEU A 309 9.25 5.67 12.33
CA LEU A 309 8.23 6.68 12.60
C LEU A 309 8.65 7.64 13.72
N ALA A 310 9.27 7.13 14.78
CA ALA A 310 9.77 7.97 15.87
C ALA A 310 10.85 8.97 15.40
N ARG A 311 11.68 8.60 14.41
CA ARG A 311 12.70 9.51 13.83
C ARG A 311 12.09 10.70 13.08
N THR A 312 10.85 10.57 12.58
CA THR A 312 10.10 11.70 11.99
C THR A 312 9.29 12.49 13.03
N GLY A 313 9.31 12.06 14.29
CA GLY A 313 8.64 12.69 15.43
C GLY A 313 7.27 12.09 15.78
N ALA A 314 6.89 10.96 15.18
CA ALA A 314 5.63 10.29 15.51
C ALA A 314 5.62 9.84 16.97
N ILE A 315 4.46 9.92 17.62
CA ILE A 315 4.27 9.49 19.01
C ILE A 315 3.21 8.40 19.17
N SER A 316 2.57 7.97 18.08
CA SER A 316 1.44 7.04 18.12
C SER A 316 0.34 7.51 19.09
N GLY A 317 -0.24 8.69 18.80
CA GLY A 317 -1.25 9.30 19.68
C GLY A 317 -2.47 8.40 19.85
N ASN A 318 -3.28 8.60 20.90
CA ASN A 318 -4.41 7.72 21.24
C ASN A 318 -5.33 7.37 20.05
N GLY A 319 -5.63 8.35 19.20
CA GLY A 319 -6.48 8.14 18.03
C GLY A 319 -5.76 7.52 16.82
N SER A 320 -4.47 7.21 16.89
CA SER A 320 -3.64 6.78 15.77
C SER A 320 -3.72 5.28 15.50
N GLY A 321 -4.28 4.85 14.37
CA GLY A 321 -4.20 3.44 13.95
C GLY A 321 -2.84 3.12 13.32
N ASP A 322 -1.89 2.63 14.11
CA ASP A 322 -0.51 2.37 13.66
C ASP A 322 -0.25 0.86 13.58
N LEU A 323 -0.52 0.29 12.39
CA LEU A 323 -0.54 -1.15 12.13
C LEU A 323 0.43 -1.53 11.02
N PHE A 324 1.31 -2.50 11.28
CA PHE A 324 2.40 -2.83 10.37
C PHE A 324 2.40 -4.33 10.03
N ILE A 325 2.77 -4.64 8.80
CA ILE A 325 3.00 -6.01 8.32
C ILE A 325 4.37 -6.10 7.65
N ALA A 326 5.08 -7.20 7.88
CA ALA A 326 6.32 -7.52 7.20
C ALA A 326 6.23 -8.89 6.54
N PHE A 327 6.76 -9.06 5.34
CA PHE A 327 6.82 -10.34 4.64
C PHE A 327 8.17 -10.59 3.96
N SER A 328 8.49 -11.87 3.70
CA SER A 328 9.68 -12.29 2.97
C SER A 328 9.35 -13.06 1.69
N THR A 329 9.99 -12.70 0.58
CA THR A 329 9.83 -13.40 -0.71
C THR A 329 10.78 -14.60 -0.89
N ALA A 330 11.67 -14.86 0.07
CA ALA A 330 12.82 -15.75 -0.11
C ALA A 330 12.52 -17.25 -0.23
N ASN A 331 11.45 -17.73 0.42
CA ASN A 331 11.11 -19.16 0.49
C ASN A 331 9.86 -19.47 -0.36
N PRO A 332 9.98 -19.59 -1.70
CA PRO A 332 8.86 -19.94 -2.57
C PRO A 332 8.38 -21.38 -2.30
N GLY A 333 7.07 -21.61 -2.36
CA GLY A 333 6.46 -22.92 -2.14
C GLY A 333 6.51 -23.40 -0.69
N ALA A 334 6.89 -22.56 0.27
CA ALA A 334 7.00 -22.95 1.69
C ALA A 334 5.67 -23.39 2.31
N ALA A 335 4.54 -22.91 1.77
CA ALA A 335 3.20 -23.28 2.19
C ALA A 335 2.58 -24.42 1.34
N ASN A 336 3.29 -24.95 0.34
CA ASN A 336 2.73 -25.95 -0.57
C ASN A 336 2.56 -27.31 0.15
N PRO A 337 1.33 -27.89 0.18
CA PRO A 337 1.02 -29.11 0.92
C PRO A 337 1.32 -30.42 0.18
N ASP A 338 1.94 -30.38 -1.00
CA ASP A 338 2.33 -31.57 -1.79
C ASP A 338 3.34 -32.50 -1.10
N GLN A 339 4.01 -32.03 -0.04
CA GLN A 339 5.01 -32.76 0.72
C GLN A 339 4.73 -32.63 2.23
N VAL A 340 5.03 -33.70 2.98
CA VAL A 340 4.87 -33.73 4.45
C VAL A 340 5.82 -32.75 5.14
N THR A 341 7.01 -32.53 4.58
CA THR A 341 8.00 -31.58 5.09
C THR A 341 8.59 -30.75 3.96
N ARG A 342 9.02 -29.54 4.30
CA ARG A 342 9.74 -28.63 3.41
C ARG A 342 11.02 -28.15 4.11
N SER A 343 12.08 -27.99 3.33
CA SER A 343 13.28 -27.29 3.78
C SER A 343 13.14 -25.80 3.47
N VAL A 344 13.52 -24.95 4.42
CA VAL A 344 13.51 -23.49 4.28
C VAL A 344 14.85 -22.93 4.71
N GLU A 345 15.26 -21.82 4.09
CA GLU A 345 16.39 -21.04 4.56
C GLU A 345 15.94 -20.05 5.64
N THR A 346 16.86 -19.72 6.55
CA THR A 346 16.65 -18.65 7.54
C THR A 346 17.96 -17.96 7.90
N VAL A 347 17.92 -16.63 8.05
CA VAL A 347 19.00 -15.84 8.64
C VAL A 347 19.03 -16.09 10.16
N PRO A 348 20.18 -16.44 10.77
CA PRO A 348 20.29 -16.58 12.22
C PRO A 348 19.93 -15.30 12.97
N ASN A 349 19.29 -15.43 14.13
CA ASN A 349 18.79 -14.27 14.89
C ASN A 349 19.88 -13.24 15.25
N ASP A 350 21.10 -13.70 15.56
CA ASP A 350 22.24 -12.85 15.94
C ASP A 350 22.82 -12.06 14.76
N ARG A 351 22.34 -12.31 13.54
CA ARG A 351 22.79 -11.64 12.31
C ARG A 351 21.75 -10.65 11.78
N MET A 352 20.64 -10.43 12.48
CA MET A 352 19.51 -9.65 11.96
C MET A 352 19.65 -8.12 12.04
N ASP A 353 20.59 -7.60 12.84
CA ASP A 353 20.71 -6.16 13.08
C ASP A 353 20.84 -5.30 11.81
N PRO A 354 21.64 -5.68 10.79
CA PRO A 354 21.68 -4.96 9.52
C PRO A 354 20.30 -4.85 8.84
N ILE A 355 19.49 -5.92 8.88
CA ILE A 355 18.13 -5.92 8.32
C ILE A 355 17.22 -5.00 9.13
N PHE A 356 17.35 -4.99 10.46
CA PHE A 356 16.59 -4.07 11.31
C PHE A 356 16.92 -2.61 11.02
N ILE A 357 18.20 -2.27 10.87
CA ILE A 357 18.65 -0.93 10.47
C ILE A 357 18.00 -0.55 9.13
N GLY A 358 18.03 -1.46 8.15
CA GLY A 358 17.38 -1.27 6.86
C GLY A 358 15.90 -0.91 6.95
N VAL A 359 15.13 -1.57 7.83
CA VAL A 359 13.73 -1.24 8.06
C VAL A 359 13.57 0.16 8.64
N VAL A 360 14.34 0.50 9.69
CA VAL A 360 14.25 1.82 10.35
C VAL A 360 14.52 2.96 9.36
N GLU A 361 15.62 2.86 8.62
CA GLU A 361 16.05 3.86 7.65
C GLU A 361 15.06 3.99 6.48
N ALA A 362 14.58 2.87 5.95
CA ALA A 362 13.59 2.88 4.87
C ALA A 362 12.23 3.43 5.35
N THR A 363 11.79 3.12 6.57
CA THR A 363 10.56 3.69 7.12
C THR A 363 10.66 5.20 7.28
N GLU A 364 11.76 5.70 7.87
CA GLU A 364 12.00 7.14 8.02
C GLU A 364 11.92 7.86 6.66
N GLU A 365 12.64 7.33 5.66
CA GLU A 365 12.67 7.94 4.33
C GLU A 365 11.32 7.84 3.60
N ALA A 366 10.60 6.72 3.72
CA ALA A 366 9.29 6.53 3.07
C ALA A 366 8.26 7.57 3.57
N VAL A 367 8.25 7.88 4.87
CA VAL A 367 7.38 8.91 5.43
C VAL A 367 7.73 10.29 4.89
N VAL A 368 9.02 10.62 4.81
CA VAL A 368 9.46 11.91 4.27
C VAL A 368 9.15 11.99 2.77
N ASN A 369 9.31 10.92 2.01
CA ASN A 369 8.92 10.89 0.59
C ASN A 369 7.40 11.10 0.40
N ALA A 370 6.55 10.52 1.26
CA ALA A 370 5.09 10.77 1.22
C ALA A 370 4.72 12.26 1.40
N LEU A 371 5.54 13.02 2.14
CA LEU A 371 5.36 14.46 2.34
C LEU A 371 5.94 15.29 1.19
N ILE A 372 7.09 14.88 0.65
CA ILE A 372 7.83 15.63 -0.37
C ILE A 372 7.25 15.42 -1.76
N ASP A 373 6.95 14.18 -2.16
CA ASP A 373 6.34 13.91 -3.47
C ASP A 373 4.82 14.12 -3.39
N ASN A 374 4.41 15.35 -3.05
CA ASN A 374 3.00 15.65 -2.79
C ASN A 374 2.61 17.07 -3.22
N GLN A 375 1.30 17.28 -3.35
CA GLN A 375 0.71 18.55 -3.79
C GLN A 375 -0.42 18.97 -2.85
N SER A 376 -0.61 20.28 -2.69
CA SER A 376 -1.72 20.79 -1.87
C SER A 376 -3.05 20.29 -2.43
N MET A 377 -4.01 20.01 -1.55
CA MET A 377 -5.30 19.46 -1.94
C MET A 377 -6.43 20.19 -1.24
N THR A 378 -7.46 20.51 -2.00
CA THR A 378 -8.77 20.94 -1.47
C THR A 378 -9.74 19.77 -1.57
N GLY A 379 -10.40 19.46 -0.46
CA GLY A 379 -11.41 18.41 -0.34
C GLY A 379 -12.78 18.95 0.05
N ARG A 380 -13.56 18.12 0.73
CA ARG A 380 -14.89 18.47 1.23
C ARG A 380 -14.90 19.75 2.06
N ASP A 381 -16.03 20.45 2.03
CA ASP A 381 -16.26 21.70 2.77
C ASP A 381 -15.20 22.79 2.50
N ASN A 382 -14.55 22.72 1.32
CA ASN A 382 -13.39 23.54 0.95
C ASN A 382 -12.21 23.43 1.94
N HIS A 383 -12.09 22.33 2.69
CA HIS A 383 -10.90 22.08 3.50
C HIS A 383 -9.67 22.01 2.61
N HIS A 384 -8.73 22.91 2.83
CA HIS A 384 -7.46 22.99 2.12
C HIS A 384 -6.33 22.49 3.01
N VAL A 385 -5.45 21.67 2.45
CA VAL A 385 -4.23 21.21 3.12
C VAL A 385 -3.03 21.44 2.20
N ASP A 386 -2.04 22.15 2.73
CA ASP A 386 -0.82 22.48 2.00
C ASP A 386 0.10 21.26 1.82
N ALA A 387 0.78 21.17 0.68
CA ALA A 387 2.00 20.38 0.57
C ALA A 387 3.13 20.98 1.40
N LEU A 388 4.08 20.14 1.81
CA LEU A 388 5.28 20.60 2.52
C LEU A 388 6.15 21.45 1.57
N PRO A 389 6.39 22.75 1.86
CA PRO A 389 7.13 23.63 0.94
C PRO A 389 8.62 23.24 0.83
N HIS A 390 9.02 22.74 -0.34
CA HIS A 390 10.36 22.20 -0.61
C HIS A 390 11.49 23.23 -0.41
N ASP A 391 11.26 24.47 -0.80
CA ASP A 391 12.20 25.59 -0.66
C ASP A 391 12.47 25.91 0.83
N ARG A 392 11.41 25.87 1.65
CA ARG A 392 11.51 26.02 3.11
C ARG A 392 12.25 24.86 3.75
N VAL A 393 11.98 23.63 3.33
CA VAL A 393 12.72 22.44 3.79
C VAL A 393 14.22 22.59 3.50
N ARG A 394 14.61 22.92 2.26
CA ARG A 394 16.01 23.14 1.89
C ARG A 394 16.66 24.26 2.72
N LYS A 395 15.96 25.38 2.92
CA LYS A 395 16.46 26.49 3.74
C LYS A 395 16.71 26.07 5.19
N LEU A 396 15.80 25.28 5.77
CA LEU A 396 15.94 24.79 7.14
C LEU A 396 17.05 23.75 7.27
N LEU A 397 17.18 22.83 6.31
CA LEU A 397 18.31 21.89 6.32
C LEU A 397 19.65 22.62 6.26
N ARG A 398 19.78 23.72 5.49
CA ARG A 398 21.00 24.56 5.51
C ARG A 398 21.17 25.29 6.84
N LYS A 399 20.10 25.90 7.38
CA LYS A 399 20.10 26.60 8.68
C LYS A 399 20.62 25.71 9.80
N TYR A 400 20.27 24.41 9.78
CA TYR A 400 20.67 23.43 10.79
C TYR A 400 21.88 22.56 10.37
N HIS A 401 22.62 22.96 9.34
CA HIS A 401 23.84 22.26 8.87
C HIS A 401 23.61 20.77 8.53
N ARG A 402 22.47 20.47 7.91
CA ARG A 402 22.09 19.15 7.39
C ARG A 402 22.12 19.08 5.86
N LEU A 403 22.10 20.21 5.18
CA LEU A 403 22.35 20.32 3.74
C LEU A 403 23.60 21.18 3.54
N ARG A 404 24.60 20.64 2.84
CA ARG A 404 25.84 21.36 2.51
C ARG A 404 25.60 22.41 1.44
#